data_AF-A0A423W8S3-F1
#
_entry.id   AF-A0A423W8S3-F1
#
_cell.length_a   1.000
_cell.length_b   1.000
_cell.length_c   1.000
_cell.angle_alpha   90.00
_cell.angle_beta   90.00
_cell.angle_gamma   90.00
#
_symmetry.space_group_name_H-M   'P 1'
#
loop_
_entity.id
_entity.type
_entity.pdbx_description
1 polymer ?
#
loop_
_entity_poly.entity_id
_entity_poly.type
_entity_poly.pdbx_seq_one_letter_code
_entity_poly.pdbx_strand_id
1 'polypeptide(L)'
;MVEPKGTGLTLLYVSSVLMALSWLTVLARLSVRRWLKPEAMGLDDYFMVIGLLLYSVTSCLVIVCCFYGAGQRSEELNAADIMQGTKLFFIAEFFYAACTAPIKGSICVCLLRIADSRRRFVWSLWTIIAATTIAPVIFIFVVANICHPITDLWGETVEGSCNMSLNSSVSYFFSAVSIFTDWAMAILPAVLLWNVQLKRRVKGSVTLILGLAAFASCATIVRLRFLTLYNDQSEFMLSTGQIGLWSVIEEGIGITAGSMPALRPVLSLPFFNHFSRHGSRSGGSGAGTLQSTANGLQGRRAHNGDTVGMSTLRSQRNQRGKDEVSGDGESQKYILKETQVSVTAEAYSGGDAWRRQQTLGWTNSENSE
;
A
#
# COMPACT_ATOMS: atom_id res chain seq x y z
N MET A 1 36.32 11.91 7.42
CA MET A 1 35.06 11.21 7.74
C MET A 1 35.04 11.01 9.24
N VAL A 2 34.00 11.52 9.88
CA VAL A 2 33.76 11.46 11.32
C VAL A 2 33.03 10.16 11.64
N GLU A 3 33.38 9.52 12.76
CA GLU A 3 32.62 8.36 13.22
C GLU A 3 31.21 8.79 13.67
N PRO A 4 30.14 8.15 13.18
CA PRO A 4 28.77 8.49 13.55
C PRO A 4 28.51 8.16 15.04
N LYS A 5 28.05 9.16 15.80
CA LYS A 5 27.69 9.06 17.22
C LYS A 5 26.26 9.49 17.47
N GLY A 6 25.68 9.05 18.59
CA GLY A 6 24.36 9.47 19.06
C GLY A 6 23.26 9.26 18.02
N THR A 7 22.53 10.33 17.69
CA THR A 7 21.43 10.29 16.71
C THR A 7 21.91 9.92 15.30
N GLY A 8 23.14 10.27 14.91
CA GLY A 8 23.71 9.90 13.61
C GLY A 8 23.86 8.38 13.42
N LEU A 9 24.12 7.64 14.49
CA LEU A 9 24.18 6.18 14.47
C LEU A 9 22.78 5.57 14.25
N THR A 10 21.78 6.09 14.96
CA THR A 10 20.37 5.69 14.78
C THR A 10 19.91 5.96 13.36
N LEU A 11 20.24 7.13 12.81
CA LEU A 11 19.96 7.52 11.44
C LEU A 11 20.53 6.52 10.43
N LEU A 12 21.79 6.12 10.60
CA LEU A 12 22.46 5.15 9.72
C LEU A 12 21.77 3.79 9.74
N TYR A 13 21.51 3.22 10.92
CA TYR A 13 20.87 1.91 11.02
C TYR A 13 19.44 1.91 10.51
N VAL A 14 18.64 2.91 10.90
CA VAL A 14 17.23 3.00 10.52
C VAL A 14 17.10 3.20 9.01
N SER A 15 17.89 4.10 8.42
CA SER A 15 17.88 4.33 6.97
C SER A 15 18.27 3.09 6.18
N SER A 16 19.32 2.38 6.61
CA SER A 16 19.77 1.14 5.96
C SER A 16 18.68 0.06 5.98
N VAL A 17 18.05 -0.15 7.14
CA VAL A 17 16.99 -1.16 7.31
C VAL A 17 15.73 -0.79 6.51
N LEU A 18 15.29 0.46 6.58
CA LEU A 18 14.10 0.91 5.86
C LEU A 18 14.32 0.94 4.34
N MET A 19 15.53 1.25 3.88
CA MET A 19 15.89 1.15 2.47
C MET A 19 15.77 -0.30 1.98
N ALA A 20 16.36 -1.27 2.69
CA ALA A 20 16.23 -2.68 2.36
C ALA A 20 14.77 -3.15 2.36
N LEU A 21 13.99 -2.76 3.37
CA LEU A 21 12.57 -3.10 3.46
C LEU A 21 11.75 -2.50 2.31
N SER A 22 12.03 -1.25 1.94
CA SER A 22 11.33 -0.55 0.83
C SER A 22 11.61 -1.23 -0.51
N TRP A 23 12.85 -1.66 -0.76
CA TRP A 23 13.17 -2.45 -1.94
C TRP A 23 12.44 -3.79 -1.96
N LEU A 24 12.47 -4.53 -0.85
CA LEU A 24 11.78 -5.82 -0.75
C LEU A 24 10.27 -5.69 -0.99
N THR A 25 9.64 -4.67 -0.41
CA THR A 25 8.19 -4.45 -0.53
C THR A 25 7.77 -4.06 -1.94
N VAL A 26 8.54 -3.20 -2.63
CA VAL A 26 8.25 -2.82 -4.02
C VAL A 26 8.53 -3.98 -4.99
N LEU A 27 9.63 -4.73 -4.79
CA LEU A 27 9.90 -5.92 -5.60
C LEU A 27 8.81 -6.98 -5.44
N ALA A 28 8.34 -7.20 -4.20
CA ALA A 28 7.20 -8.06 -3.94
C ALA A 28 5.94 -7.53 -4.64
N ARG A 29 5.65 -6.23 -4.56
CA ARG A 29 4.52 -5.60 -5.28
C ARG A 29 4.57 -5.87 -6.78
N LEU A 30 5.71 -5.63 -7.41
CA LEU A 30 5.91 -5.83 -8.85
C LEU A 30 5.75 -7.30 -9.23
N SER A 31 6.33 -8.21 -8.43
CA SER A 31 6.23 -9.64 -8.65
C SER A 31 4.79 -10.12 -8.62
N VAL A 32 4.03 -9.71 -7.60
CA VAL A 32 2.60 -10.08 -7.46
C VAL A 32 1.77 -9.59 -8.63
N ARG A 33 1.95 -8.34 -9.04
CA ARG A 33 1.20 -7.80 -10.17
C ARG A 33 1.55 -8.49 -11.48
N ARG A 34 2.85 -8.74 -11.71
CA ARG A 34 3.33 -9.42 -12.91
C ARG A 34 2.85 -10.87 -12.98
N TRP A 35 2.68 -11.54 -11.84
CA TRP A 35 2.23 -12.94 -11.77
C TRP A 35 0.70 -13.07 -11.84
N LEU A 36 -0.06 -12.21 -11.16
CA LEU A 36 -1.51 -12.34 -11.10
C LEU A 36 -2.22 -11.67 -12.28
N LYS A 37 -1.74 -10.52 -12.74
CA LYS A 37 -2.38 -9.71 -13.81
C LYS A 37 -1.34 -8.88 -14.59
N PRO A 38 -0.64 -9.46 -15.58
CA PRO A 38 0.37 -8.78 -16.38
C PRO A 38 -0.15 -7.49 -17.06
N GLU A 39 -1.42 -7.50 -17.49
CA GLU A 39 -2.08 -6.38 -18.17
C GLU A 39 -2.53 -5.26 -17.21
N ALA A 40 -2.46 -5.47 -15.89
CA ALA A 40 -2.94 -4.52 -14.88
C ALA A 40 -1.84 -3.60 -14.34
N MET A 41 -0.65 -3.58 -14.96
CA MET A 41 0.43 -2.66 -14.62
C MET A 41 -0.09 -1.23 -14.74
N GLY A 42 -0.10 -0.52 -13.61
CA GLY A 42 -0.70 0.80 -13.53
C GLY A 42 0.32 1.91 -13.53
N LEU A 43 -0.17 3.12 -13.81
CA LEU A 43 0.56 4.35 -13.49
C LEU A 43 0.99 4.39 -12.02
N ASP A 44 0.20 3.78 -11.11
CA ASP A 44 0.58 3.65 -9.70
C ASP A 44 1.91 2.90 -9.49
N ASP A 45 2.21 1.87 -10.29
CA ASP A 45 3.44 1.11 -10.14
C ASP A 45 4.66 1.89 -10.65
N TYR A 46 4.51 2.62 -11.76
CA TYR A 46 5.56 3.50 -12.27
C TYR A 46 5.90 4.61 -11.27
N PHE A 47 4.89 5.28 -10.71
CA PHE A 47 5.11 6.30 -9.69
C PHE A 47 5.78 5.71 -8.45
N MET A 48 5.39 4.51 -8.01
CA MET A 48 6.04 3.88 -6.85
C MET A 48 7.51 3.53 -7.11
N VAL A 49 7.85 3.06 -8.31
CA VAL A 49 9.25 2.77 -8.69
C VAL A 49 10.07 4.05 -8.77
N ILE A 50 9.53 5.12 -9.36
CA ILE A 50 10.20 6.43 -9.40
C ILE A 50 10.43 6.94 -7.97
N GLY A 51 9.41 6.83 -7.10
CA GLY A 51 9.53 7.15 -5.68
C GLY A 51 10.63 6.35 -4.99
N LEU A 52 10.68 5.03 -5.19
CA LEU A 52 11.72 4.16 -4.62
C LEU A 52 13.14 4.57 -5.05
N LEU A 53 13.32 4.93 -6.32
CA LEU A 53 14.62 5.36 -6.83
C LEU A 53 15.07 6.67 -6.18
N LEU A 54 14.17 7.66 -6.09
CA LEU A 54 14.46 8.94 -5.43
C LEU A 54 14.71 8.75 -3.93
N TYR A 55 13.91 7.91 -3.26
CA TYR A 55 14.10 7.55 -1.85
C TYR A 55 15.45 6.86 -1.60
N SER A 56 15.90 6.03 -2.53
CA SER A 56 17.21 5.38 -2.44
C SER A 56 18.34 6.41 -2.53
N VAL A 57 18.20 7.43 -3.40
CA VAL A 57 19.16 8.54 -3.48
C VAL A 57 19.17 9.33 -2.17
N THR A 58 18.00 9.72 -1.65
CA THR A 58 17.87 10.40 -0.35
C THR A 58 18.51 9.59 0.77
N SER A 59 18.21 8.29 0.86
CA SER A 59 18.75 7.40 1.89
C SER A 59 20.27 7.29 1.81
N CYS A 60 20.85 7.13 0.61
CA CYS A 60 22.29 7.10 0.40
C CYS A 60 22.96 8.42 0.83
N LEU A 61 22.39 9.57 0.43
CA LEU A 61 22.92 10.88 0.80
C LEU A 61 22.89 11.09 2.33
N VAL A 62 21.81 10.69 2.98
CA VAL A 62 21.65 10.80 4.44
C VAL A 62 22.62 9.87 5.18
N ILE A 63 22.84 8.64 4.69
CA ILE A 63 23.87 7.73 5.24
C ILE A 63 25.26 8.37 5.13
N VAL A 64 25.59 8.97 3.98
CA VAL A 64 26.86 9.68 3.80
C VAL A 64 26.95 10.90 4.72
N CYS A 65 25.86 11.65 4.92
CA CYS A 65 25.79 12.77 5.87
C CYS A 65 26.15 12.34 7.30
N CYS A 66 25.81 11.12 7.73
CA CYS A 66 26.20 10.61 9.05
C CYS A 66 27.72 10.59 9.24
N PHE A 67 28.49 10.33 8.17
CA PHE A 67 29.96 10.34 8.18
C PHE A 67 30.57 11.74 8.10
N TYR A 68 29.74 12.77 7.92
CA TYR A 68 30.11 14.19 8.00
C TYR A 68 29.54 14.87 9.25
N GLY A 69 29.08 14.10 10.24
CA GLY A 69 28.68 14.62 11.55
C GLY A 69 27.18 14.89 11.72
N ALA A 70 26.31 14.48 10.79
CA ALA A 70 24.87 14.63 10.97
C ALA A 70 24.39 13.93 12.26
N GLY A 71 23.67 14.66 13.12
CA GLY A 71 23.18 14.17 14.41
C GLY A 71 24.18 14.30 15.57
N GLN A 72 25.27 15.06 15.39
CA GLN A 72 26.22 15.44 16.43
C GLN A 72 26.20 16.95 16.64
N ARG A 73 26.70 17.43 17.79
CA ARG A 73 26.79 18.88 18.06
C ARG A 73 27.84 19.53 17.16
N SER A 74 27.53 20.72 16.64
CA SER A 74 28.44 21.46 15.75
C SER A 74 29.78 21.78 16.42
N GLU A 75 29.84 21.86 17.76
CA GLU A 75 31.05 22.13 18.55
C GLU A 75 32.08 20.99 18.50
N GLU A 76 31.64 19.76 18.24
CA GLU A 76 32.50 18.56 18.22
C GLU A 76 33.07 18.29 16.81
N LEU A 77 32.68 19.09 15.82
CA LEU A 77 32.95 18.85 14.41
C LEU A 77 33.89 19.89 13.83
N ASN A 78 34.70 19.48 12.85
CA ASN A 78 35.53 20.40 12.09
C ASN A 78 34.68 21.21 11.10
N ALA A 79 35.01 22.49 10.88
CA ALA A 79 34.28 23.37 9.97
C ALA A 79 34.18 22.79 8.53
N ALA A 80 35.23 22.08 8.07
CA ALA A 80 35.24 21.43 6.77
C ALA A 80 34.20 20.30 6.66
N ASP A 81 34.00 19.52 7.74
CA ASP A 81 33.01 18.44 7.78
C ASP A 81 31.59 19.01 7.84
N ILE A 82 31.38 20.09 8.61
CA ILE A 82 30.10 20.82 8.68
C ILE A 82 29.70 21.37 7.31
N MET A 83 30.65 21.97 6.57
CA MET A 83 30.42 22.48 5.22
C MET A 83 29.96 21.37 4.27
N GLN A 84 30.68 20.24 4.23
CA GLN A 84 30.32 19.10 3.38
C GLN A 84 28.98 18.47 3.80
N GLY A 85 28.75 18.33 5.10
CA GLY A 85 27.50 17.81 5.66
C GLY A 85 26.30 18.68 5.29
N THR A 86 26.44 20.00 5.41
CA THR A 86 25.40 20.98 5.03
C THR A 86 25.08 20.89 3.53
N LYS A 87 26.10 20.79 2.68
CA LYS A 87 25.94 20.64 1.24
C LYS A 87 25.20 19.35 0.87
N LEU A 88 25.61 18.22 1.46
CA LEU A 88 24.96 16.92 1.22
C LEU A 88 23.53 16.90 1.73
N PHE A 89 23.26 17.49 2.89
CA PHE A 89 21.92 17.58 3.45
C PHE A 89 21.00 18.44 2.60
N PHE A 90 21.51 19.58 2.11
CA PHE A 90 20.78 20.42 1.17
C PHE A 90 20.37 19.63 -0.08
N ILE A 91 21.30 18.87 -0.68
CA ILE A 91 20.98 18.01 -1.83
C ILE A 91 19.94 16.94 -1.45
N ALA A 92 20.08 16.31 -0.28
CA ALA A 92 19.12 15.31 0.20
C ALA A 92 17.70 15.88 0.37
N GLU A 93 17.58 17.15 0.78
CA GLU A 93 16.30 17.84 0.95
C GLU A 93 15.54 18.02 -0.38
N PHE A 94 16.25 18.26 -1.49
CA PHE A 94 15.63 18.25 -2.83
C PHE A 94 15.08 16.88 -3.22
N PHE A 95 15.88 15.83 -3.01
CA PHE A 95 15.48 14.48 -3.37
C PHE A 95 14.32 13.99 -2.50
N TYR A 96 14.30 14.35 -1.22
CA TYR A 96 13.17 14.12 -0.31
C TYR A 96 11.88 14.77 -0.84
N ALA A 97 11.92 16.06 -1.16
CA ALA A 97 10.75 16.76 -1.70
C ALA A 97 10.29 16.15 -3.04
N ALA A 98 11.24 15.83 -3.93
CA ALA A 98 10.95 15.22 -5.22
C ALA A 98 10.38 13.79 -5.10
N CYS A 99 10.78 13.03 -4.07
CA CYS A 99 10.32 11.68 -3.81
C CYS A 99 8.90 11.63 -3.23
N THR A 100 8.54 12.61 -2.41
CA THR A 100 7.22 12.70 -1.76
C THR A 100 6.06 12.70 -2.77
N ALA A 101 6.19 13.44 -3.87
CA ALA A 101 5.15 13.55 -4.90
C ALA A 101 4.80 12.21 -5.58
N PRO A 102 5.74 11.43 -6.16
CA PRO A 102 5.43 10.15 -6.77
C PRO A 102 4.97 9.08 -5.76
N ILE A 103 5.47 9.07 -4.52
CA ILE A 103 4.98 8.13 -3.48
C ILE A 103 3.50 8.40 -3.19
N LYS A 104 3.15 9.63 -2.82
CA LYS A 104 1.76 10.00 -2.49
C LYS A 104 0.85 9.90 -3.72
N GLY A 105 1.37 10.27 -4.89
CA GLY A 105 0.69 10.12 -6.18
C GLY A 105 0.33 8.67 -6.50
N SER A 106 1.25 7.72 -6.30
CA SER A 106 0.98 6.28 -6.50
C SER A 106 -0.19 5.79 -5.63
N ILE A 107 -0.20 6.18 -4.34
CA ILE A 107 -1.25 5.81 -3.40
C ILE A 107 -2.59 6.43 -3.84
N CYS A 108 -2.61 7.70 -4.21
CA CYS A 108 -3.82 8.37 -4.68
C CYS A 108 -4.38 7.75 -5.97
N VAL A 109 -3.52 7.39 -6.93
CA VAL A 109 -3.93 6.67 -8.15
C VAL A 109 -4.49 5.29 -7.81
N CYS A 110 -3.90 4.59 -6.84
CA CYS A 110 -4.44 3.33 -6.34
C CYS A 110 -5.83 3.50 -5.71
N LEU A 111 -6.04 4.57 -4.93
CA LEU A 111 -7.34 4.92 -4.35
C LEU A 111 -8.37 5.32 -5.41
N LEU A 112 -7.96 6.07 -6.43
CA LEU A 112 -8.82 6.47 -7.56
C LEU A 112 -9.39 5.24 -8.29
N ARG A 113 -8.54 4.24 -8.56
CA ARG A 113 -8.95 2.96 -9.18
C ARG A 113 -9.99 2.20 -8.34
N ILE A 114 -9.99 2.39 -7.02
CA ILE A 114 -10.95 1.73 -6.11
C ILE A 114 -12.25 2.54 -6.00
N ALA A 115 -12.18 3.87 -6.08
CA ALA A 115 -13.28 4.79 -5.82
C ALA A 115 -14.08 5.20 -7.08
N ASP A 116 -13.78 4.62 -8.25
CA ASP A 116 -14.22 5.05 -9.59
C ASP A 116 -15.72 5.38 -9.73
N SER A 117 -16.59 4.72 -8.96
CA SER A 117 -18.03 4.94 -8.99
C SER A 117 -18.51 6.25 -8.33
N ARG A 118 -17.73 6.89 -7.44
CA ARG A 118 -18.21 8.03 -6.62
C ARG A 118 -17.52 9.35 -6.98
N ARG A 119 -18.17 10.14 -7.84
CA ARG A 119 -17.67 11.44 -8.33
C ARG A 119 -17.07 12.35 -7.25
N ARG A 120 -17.75 12.55 -6.11
CA ARG A 120 -17.25 13.43 -5.01
C ARG A 120 -15.87 13.00 -4.49
N PHE A 121 -15.65 11.70 -4.34
CA PHE A 121 -14.37 11.16 -3.86
C PHE A 121 -13.27 11.30 -4.91
N VAL A 122 -13.61 11.13 -6.18
CA VAL A 122 -12.68 11.32 -7.30
C VAL A 122 -12.18 12.78 -7.35
N TRP A 123 -13.07 13.76 -7.19
CA TRP A 123 -12.69 15.17 -7.11
C TRP A 123 -11.76 15.44 -5.91
N SER A 124 -12.09 14.93 -4.72
CA SER A 124 -11.21 15.08 -3.55
C SER A 124 -9.82 14.44 -3.77
N LEU A 125 -9.75 13.26 -4.38
CA LEU A 125 -8.47 12.61 -4.70
C LEU A 125 -7.64 13.44 -5.69
N TRP A 126 -8.26 14.02 -6.71
CA TRP A 126 -7.57 14.95 -7.62
C TRP A 126 -7.03 16.19 -6.91
N THR A 127 -7.79 16.77 -5.97
CA THR A 127 -7.29 17.91 -5.17
C THR A 127 -6.08 17.53 -4.32
N ILE A 128 -6.05 16.31 -3.77
CA ILE A 128 -4.91 15.82 -2.99
C ILE A 128 -3.71 15.60 -3.90
N ILE A 129 -3.88 14.96 -5.06
CA ILE A 129 -2.80 14.77 -6.05
C ILE A 129 -2.18 16.13 -6.43
N ALA A 130 -3.02 17.13 -6.70
CA ALA A 130 -2.56 18.48 -7.00
C ALA A 130 -1.76 19.06 -5.83
N ALA A 131 -2.27 18.98 -4.60
CA ALA A 131 -1.57 19.47 -3.41
C ALA A 131 -0.22 18.77 -3.17
N THR A 132 -0.18 17.44 -3.30
CA THR A 132 1.03 16.63 -3.12
C THR A 132 2.07 16.83 -4.21
N THR A 133 1.69 17.39 -5.36
CA THR A 133 2.61 17.69 -6.46
C THR A 133 3.08 19.14 -6.39
N ILE A 134 2.16 20.08 -6.15
CA ILE A 134 2.45 21.52 -6.15
C ILE A 134 3.29 21.91 -4.92
N ALA A 135 2.99 21.39 -3.73
CA ALA A 135 3.72 21.76 -2.52
C ALA A 135 5.23 21.45 -2.59
N PRO A 136 5.68 20.23 -2.97
CA PRO A 136 7.11 19.97 -3.12
C PRO A 136 7.77 20.77 -4.24
N VAL A 137 7.04 21.09 -5.32
CA VAL A 137 7.58 21.97 -6.39
C VAL A 137 7.84 23.39 -5.88
N ILE A 138 6.88 23.95 -5.12
CA ILE A 138 7.06 25.27 -4.47
C ILE A 138 8.24 25.20 -3.50
N PHE A 139 8.31 24.15 -2.68
CA PHE A 139 9.39 23.96 -1.73
C PHE A 139 10.76 23.92 -2.43
N ILE A 140 10.93 23.09 -3.46
CA ILE A 140 12.16 23.01 -4.26
C ILE A 140 12.53 24.37 -4.86
N PHE A 141 11.57 25.10 -5.43
CA PHE A 141 11.84 26.38 -6.06
C PHE A 141 12.27 27.44 -5.05
N VAL A 142 11.61 27.52 -3.89
CA VAL A 142 11.98 28.47 -2.84
C VAL A 142 13.32 28.10 -2.23
N VAL A 143 13.55 26.81 -1.95
CA VAL A 143 14.80 26.33 -1.34
C VAL A 143 16.01 26.57 -2.26
N ALA A 144 15.85 26.43 -3.57
CA ALA A 144 16.88 26.77 -4.54
C ALA A 144 17.24 28.26 -4.57
N ASN A 145 16.35 29.14 -4.09
CA ASN A 145 16.53 30.61 -4.09
C ASN A 145 16.69 31.19 -2.66
N ILE A 146 17.09 30.40 -1.67
CA ILE A 146 17.28 30.89 -0.29
C ILE A 146 18.50 31.82 -0.17
N CYS A 147 19.57 31.54 -0.91
CA CYS A 147 20.85 32.24 -0.83
C CYS A 147 21.33 32.70 -2.22
N HIS A 148 21.90 33.90 -2.28
CA HIS A 148 22.58 34.41 -3.46
C HIS A 148 23.98 34.90 -3.07
N PRO A 149 25.07 34.22 -3.50
CA PRO A 149 25.13 32.92 -4.17
C PRO A 149 24.80 31.73 -3.25
N ILE A 150 24.42 30.59 -3.83
CA ILE A 150 24.01 29.40 -3.05
C ILE A 150 25.15 28.80 -2.21
N THR A 151 26.41 29.06 -2.60
CA THR A 151 27.65 28.67 -1.92
C THR A 151 27.78 29.26 -0.52
N ASP A 152 27.04 30.33 -0.25
CA ASP A 152 27.02 31.01 1.04
C ASP A 152 26.31 30.17 2.11
N LEU A 153 25.39 29.29 1.69
CA LEU A 153 24.64 28.42 2.60
C LEU A 153 25.55 27.49 3.42
N TRP A 154 26.65 27.03 2.84
CA TRP A 154 27.63 26.16 3.50
C TRP A 154 28.95 26.87 3.82
N GLY A 155 29.04 28.19 3.62
CA GLY A 155 30.20 29.00 4.00
C GLY A 155 31.40 28.92 3.04
N GLU A 156 31.18 28.55 1.77
CA GLU A 156 32.24 28.59 0.74
C GLU A 156 32.47 30.01 0.21
N THR A 157 31.46 30.88 0.32
CA THR A 157 31.56 32.33 0.11
C THR A 157 31.21 33.07 1.41
N VAL A 158 31.68 34.33 1.54
CA VAL A 158 31.46 35.18 2.73
C VAL A 158 30.69 36.47 2.40
N GLU A 159 30.42 36.72 1.12
CA GLU A 159 29.79 37.96 0.62
C GLU A 159 28.32 37.78 0.20
N GLY A 160 27.73 36.61 0.43
CA GLY A 160 26.34 36.36 0.07
C GLY A 160 25.33 36.91 1.09
N SER A 161 24.07 36.88 0.68
CA SER A 161 22.95 37.06 1.60
C SER A 161 22.04 35.84 1.55
N CYS A 162 21.72 35.31 2.73
CA CYS A 162 20.85 34.16 2.90
C CYS A 162 19.65 34.52 3.78
N ASN A 163 18.47 34.08 3.38
CA ASN A 163 17.25 34.31 4.15
C ASN A 163 16.77 33.03 4.87
N MET A 164 17.32 32.79 6.05
CA MET A 164 17.00 31.60 6.86
C MET A 164 15.55 31.59 7.35
N SER A 165 14.94 32.76 7.55
CA SER A 165 13.52 32.88 7.92
C SER A 165 12.58 32.35 6.81
N LEU A 166 12.94 32.56 5.54
CA LEU A 166 12.18 32.00 4.42
C LEU A 166 12.29 30.47 4.39
N ASN A 167 13.46 29.90 4.70
CA ASN A 167 13.64 28.45 4.74
C ASN A 167 12.75 27.77 5.78
N SER A 168 12.72 28.31 7.01
CA SER A 168 11.83 27.78 8.05
C SER A 168 10.36 27.92 7.64
N SER A 169 9.96 29.06 7.09
CA SER A 169 8.58 29.32 6.69
C SER A 169 8.09 28.37 5.59
N VAL A 170 8.91 28.13 4.56
CA VAL A 170 8.54 27.20 3.48
C VAL A 170 8.54 25.75 3.96
N SER A 171 9.45 25.38 4.86
CA SER A 171 9.47 24.05 5.48
C SER A 171 8.22 23.78 6.32
N TYR A 172 7.72 24.79 7.06
CA TYR A 172 6.44 24.70 7.76
C TYR A 172 5.27 24.52 6.80
N PHE A 173 5.22 25.31 5.72
CA PHE A 173 4.20 25.18 4.69
C PHE A 173 4.19 23.78 4.09
N PHE A 174 5.36 23.29 3.65
CA PHE A 174 5.49 21.96 3.06
C PHE A 174 5.04 20.87 4.03
N SER A 175 5.48 20.95 5.29
CA SER A 175 5.13 19.94 6.29
C SER A 175 3.65 19.98 6.66
N ALA A 176 3.02 21.15 6.73
CA ALA A 176 1.59 21.30 6.98
C ALA A 176 0.75 20.69 5.85
N VAL A 177 1.14 20.91 4.58
CA VAL A 177 0.49 20.27 3.44
C VAL A 177 0.71 18.76 3.48
N SER A 178 1.91 18.29 3.81
CA SER A 178 2.19 16.85 3.96
C SER A 178 1.27 16.19 4.99
N ILE A 179 1.16 16.76 6.20
CA ILE A 179 0.25 16.28 7.26
C ILE A 179 -1.20 16.26 6.74
N PHE A 180 -1.67 17.35 6.14
CA PHE A 180 -3.03 17.41 5.62
C PHE A 180 -3.30 16.31 4.58
N THR A 181 -2.38 16.11 3.65
CA THR A 181 -2.51 15.08 2.61
C THR A 181 -2.50 13.68 3.18
N ASP A 182 -1.68 13.39 4.20
CA ASP A 182 -1.62 12.08 4.85
C ASP A 182 -2.94 11.74 5.55
N TRP A 183 -3.48 12.67 6.33
CA TRP A 183 -4.79 12.51 6.96
C TRP A 183 -5.90 12.35 5.94
N ALA A 184 -5.89 13.14 4.86
CA ALA A 184 -6.90 13.05 3.80
C ALA A 184 -6.86 11.67 3.11
N MET A 185 -5.65 11.17 2.80
CA MET A 185 -5.44 9.84 2.22
C MET A 185 -5.83 8.70 3.17
N ALA A 186 -5.77 8.92 4.48
CA ALA A 186 -6.22 7.97 5.50
C ALA A 186 -7.74 7.92 5.63
N ILE A 187 -8.38 9.09 5.68
CA ILE A 187 -9.81 9.25 5.92
C ILE A 187 -10.63 8.83 4.69
N LEU A 188 -10.18 9.18 3.49
CA LEU A 188 -10.89 8.88 2.24
C LEU A 188 -11.30 7.40 2.07
N PRO A 189 -10.38 6.42 2.16
CA PRO A 189 -10.76 5.01 2.07
C PRO A 189 -11.62 4.56 3.24
N ALA A 190 -11.43 5.11 4.45
CA ALA A 190 -12.24 4.77 5.62
C ALA A 190 -13.70 5.19 5.43
N VAL A 191 -13.94 6.42 4.95
CA VAL A 191 -15.29 6.94 4.68
C VAL A 191 -15.94 6.22 3.50
N LEU A 192 -15.17 5.92 2.43
CA LEU A 192 -15.67 5.18 1.27
C LEU A 192 -16.23 3.80 1.66
N LEU A 193 -15.59 3.16 2.64
CA LEU A 193 -15.84 1.78 3.03
C LEU A 193 -16.77 1.66 4.25
N TRP A 194 -17.14 2.77 4.90
CA TRP A 194 -17.99 2.76 6.09
C TRP A 194 -19.39 2.19 5.85
N ASN A 195 -19.99 2.51 4.70
CA ASN A 195 -21.33 2.08 4.33
C ASN A 195 -21.36 0.80 3.48
N VAL A 196 -20.22 0.12 3.30
CA VAL A 196 -20.13 -1.09 2.47
C VAL A 196 -19.89 -2.29 3.37
N GLN A 197 -20.73 -3.33 3.25
CA GLN A 197 -20.58 -4.59 3.99
C GLN A 197 -19.36 -5.37 3.45
N LEU A 198 -18.20 -5.12 4.04
CA LEU A 198 -16.94 -5.74 3.61
C LEU A 198 -16.58 -6.97 4.43
N LYS A 199 -16.01 -7.97 3.75
CA LYS A 199 -15.41 -9.14 4.40
C LYS A 199 -14.31 -8.68 5.38
N ARG A 200 -14.17 -9.35 6.54
CA ARG A 200 -13.22 -9.00 7.62
C ARG A 200 -11.78 -8.74 7.12
N ARG A 201 -11.34 -9.45 6.07
CA ARG A 201 -10.02 -9.27 5.44
C ARG A 201 -9.81 -7.87 4.83
N VAL A 202 -10.83 -7.30 4.20
CA VAL A 202 -10.75 -5.95 3.61
C VAL A 202 -10.76 -4.90 4.71
N LYS A 203 -11.57 -5.10 5.76
CA LYS A 203 -11.60 -4.23 6.95
C LYS A 203 -10.22 -4.12 7.59
N GLY A 204 -9.48 -5.22 7.70
CA GLY A 204 -8.10 -5.24 8.22
C GLY A 204 -7.13 -4.38 7.40
N SER A 205 -7.16 -4.46 6.06
CA SER A 205 -6.29 -3.62 5.22
C SER A 205 -6.58 -2.13 5.36
N VAL A 206 -7.83 -1.74 5.57
CA VAL A 206 -8.22 -0.33 5.76
C VAL A 206 -7.70 0.20 7.09
N THR A 207 -7.85 -0.58 8.17
CA THR A 207 -7.30 -0.24 9.48
C THR A 207 -5.79 -0.10 9.44
N LEU A 208 -5.10 -0.97 8.71
CA LEU A 208 -3.65 -0.90 8.51
C LEU A 208 -3.24 0.39 7.78
N ILE A 209 -3.91 0.74 6.69
CA ILE A 209 -3.62 1.97 5.92
C ILE A 209 -3.87 3.21 6.80
N LEU A 210 -4.97 3.24 7.55
CA LEU A 210 -5.28 4.33 8.49
C LEU A 210 -4.20 4.46 9.57
N GLY A 211 -3.74 3.34 10.12
CA GLY A 211 -2.67 3.33 11.13
C GLY A 211 -1.34 3.85 10.58
N LEU A 212 -0.98 3.48 9.34
CA LEU A 212 0.27 3.93 8.72
C LEU A 212 0.24 5.42 8.37
N ALA A 213 -0.89 5.93 7.91
CA ALA A 213 -1.05 7.35 7.63
C ALA A 213 -1.04 8.20 8.92
N ALA A 214 -1.65 7.71 10.00
CA ALA A 214 -1.52 8.34 11.32
C ALA A 214 -0.07 8.34 11.80
N PHE A 215 0.66 7.24 11.60
CA PHE A 215 2.07 7.17 11.97
C PHE A 215 2.94 8.12 11.13
N ALA A 216 2.73 8.20 9.81
CA ALA A 216 3.42 9.15 8.94
C ALA A 216 3.15 10.61 9.35
N SER A 217 1.91 10.92 9.73
CA SER A 217 1.55 12.25 10.27
C SER A 217 2.25 12.54 11.60
N CYS A 218 2.38 11.54 12.48
CA CYS A 218 3.14 11.71 13.72
C CYS A 218 4.63 11.97 13.43
N ALA A 219 5.21 11.26 12.46
CA ALA A 219 6.60 11.45 12.06
C ALA A 219 6.87 12.87 11.56
N THR A 220 6.00 13.42 10.72
CA THR A 220 6.10 14.80 10.24
C THR A 220 5.91 15.82 11.35
N ILE A 221 4.97 15.61 12.28
CA ILE A 221 4.80 16.50 13.46
C ILE A 221 6.07 16.54 14.32
N VAL A 222 6.71 15.40 14.56
CA VAL A 222 7.97 15.37 15.32
C VAL A 222 9.07 16.12 14.56
N ARG A 223 9.14 15.97 13.23
CA ARG A 223 10.07 16.73 12.38
C ARG A 223 9.85 18.25 12.49
N LEU A 224 8.61 18.75 12.56
CA LEU A 224 8.33 20.19 12.73
C LEU A 224 9.01 20.78 13.97
N ARG A 225 9.11 20.02 15.06
CA ARG A 225 9.79 20.51 16.27
C ARG A 225 11.25 20.84 15.99
N PHE A 226 11.95 20.00 15.23
CA PHE A 226 13.37 20.20 14.92
C PHE A 226 13.60 21.30 13.89
N LEU A 227 12.59 21.63 13.08
CA LEU A 227 12.62 22.80 12.18
C LEU A 227 12.69 24.14 12.93
N THR A 228 12.23 24.21 14.20
CA THR A 228 12.40 25.43 15.01
C THR A 228 13.87 25.72 15.35
N LEU A 229 14.70 24.68 15.43
CA LEU A 229 16.13 24.80 15.77
C LEU A 229 17.01 25.15 14.56
N TYR A 230 16.43 25.31 13.37
CA TYR A 230 17.18 25.65 12.15
C TYR A 230 17.88 27.02 12.24
N ASN A 231 17.43 27.90 13.14
CA ASN A 231 18.01 29.23 13.35
C ASN A 231 19.25 29.23 14.24
N ASP A 232 19.49 28.17 15.03
CA ASP A 232 20.66 28.06 15.90
C ASP A 232 21.80 27.31 15.20
N GLN A 233 22.83 28.04 14.79
CA GLN A 233 24.00 27.50 14.09
C GLN A 233 24.74 26.41 14.91
N SER A 234 24.73 26.52 16.25
CA SER A 234 25.37 25.54 17.15
C SER A 234 24.66 24.18 17.19
N GLU A 235 23.36 24.16 16.93
CA GLU A 235 22.51 22.96 17.00
C GLU A 235 22.02 22.50 15.63
N PHE A 236 22.48 23.15 14.55
CA PHE A 236 22.08 22.86 13.18
C PHE A 236 22.43 21.42 12.76
N MET A 237 23.65 20.96 13.00
CA MET A 237 24.08 19.59 12.66
C MET A 237 23.33 18.52 13.47
N LEU A 238 23.01 18.80 14.73
CA LEU A 238 22.22 17.90 15.58
C LEU A 238 20.79 17.77 15.04
N SER A 239 20.17 18.90 14.73
CA SER A 239 18.81 18.99 14.20
C SER A 239 18.69 18.31 12.84
N THR A 240 19.70 18.48 11.99
CA THR A 240 19.81 17.84 10.67
C THR A 240 19.70 16.32 10.75
N GLY A 241 20.36 15.69 11.73
CA GLY A 241 20.26 14.24 11.94
C GLY A 241 18.87 13.77 12.36
N GLN A 242 18.21 14.52 13.26
CA GLN A 242 16.82 14.24 13.67
C GLN A 242 15.85 14.41 12.49
N ILE A 243 15.99 15.50 11.73
CA ILE A 243 15.15 15.79 10.56
C ILE A 243 15.32 14.68 9.51
N GLY A 244 16.56 14.29 9.19
CA GLY A 244 16.85 13.19 8.28
C GLY A 244 16.21 11.87 8.73
N LEU A 245 16.28 11.55 10.03
CA LEU A 245 15.72 10.33 10.60
C LEU A 245 14.21 10.24 10.36
N TRP A 246 13.48 11.29 10.73
CA TRP A 246 12.03 11.34 10.58
C TRP A 246 11.60 11.38 9.11
N SER A 247 12.38 12.01 8.24
CA SER A 247 12.13 12.05 6.79
C SER A 247 12.22 10.66 6.15
N VAL A 248 13.27 9.91 6.48
CA VAL A 248 13.47 8.55 5.95
C VAL A 248 12.39 7.59 6.48
N ILE A 249 11.99 7.76 7.75
CA ILE A 249 10.87 7.00 8.34
C ILE A 249 9.56 7.31 7.61
N GLU A 250 9.25 8.58 7.36
CA GLU A 250 8.04 9.02 6.65
C GLU A 250 7.95 8.38 5.25
N GLU A 251 9.00 8.52 4.43
CA GLU A 251 9.02 8.02 3.06
C GLU A 251 9.02 6.48 3.00
N GLY A 252 9.82 5.81 3.84
CA GLY A 252 9.89 4.35 3.89
C GLY A 252 8.56 3.71 4.30
N ILE A 253 7.85 4.34 5.24
CA ILE A 253 6.50 3.90 5.63
C ILE A 253 5.50 4.22 4.53
N GLY A 254 5.61 5.36 3.87
CA GLY A 254 4.79 5.71 2.70
C GLY A 254 4.89 4.68 1.57
N ILE A 255 6.11 4.26 1.22
CA ILE A 255 6.36 3.22 0.19
C ILE A 255 5.75 1.88 0.62
N THR A 256 5.99 1.49 1.87
CA THR A 256 5.49 0.23 2.42
C THR A 256 3.96 0.21 2.46
N ALA A 257 3.35 1.27 2.97
CA ALA A 257 1.90 1.47 3.06
C ALA A 257 1.25 1.50 1.68
N GLY A 258 1.84 2.23 0.73
CA GLY A 258 1.37 2.30 -0.65
C GLY A 258 1.50 0.98 -1.39
N SER A 259 2.41 0.11 -0.96
CA SER A 259 2.62 -1.23 -1.52
C SER A 259 1.60 -2.26 -1.03
N MET A 260 1.01 -2.07 0.16
CA MET A 260 0.09 -3.02 0.78
C MET A 260 -1.16 -3.39 -0.03
N PRO A 261 -1.86 -2.47 -0.72
CA PRO A 261 -3.00 -2.84 -1.56
C PRO A 261 -2.68 -3.89 -2.63
N ALA A 262 -1.48 -3.83 -3.21
CA ALA A 262 -1.01 -4.78 -4.21
C ALA A 262 -0.56 -6.12 -3.61
N LEU A 263 -0.08 -6.12 -2.36
CA LEU A 263 0.38 -7.32 -1.64
C LEU A 263 -0.75 -8.15 -1.02
N ARG A 264 -1.99 -7.65 -1.01
CA ARG A 264 -3.18 -8.36 -0.50
C ARG A 264 -3.32 -9.83 -0.95
N PRO A 265 -3.05 -10.20 -2.22
CA PRO A 265 -3.17 -11.59 -2.66
C PRO A 265 -2.15 -12.53 -2.00
N VAL A 266 -0.91 -12.06 -1.80
CA VAL A 266 0.17 -12.85 -1.20
C VAL A 266 -0.03 -13.05 0.30
N LEU A 267 -0.53 -12.04 1.00
CA LEU A 267 -0.89 -12.18 2.42
C LEU A 267 -2.03 -13.17 2.65
N SER A 268 -2.79 -13.51 1.61
CA SER A 268 -3.84 -14.53 1.67
C SER A 268 -3.36 -15.95 1.33
N LEU A 269 -2.08 -16.12 0.94
CA LEU A 269 -1.50 -17.43 0.68
C LEU A 269 -1.34 -18.21 2.00
N PRO A 270 -1.53 -19.55 1.97
CA PRO A 270 -1.57 -20.39 3.17
C PRO A 270 -0.27 -20.36 4.01
N PHE A 271 0.85 -19.94 3.42
CA PHE A 271 2.13 -19.80 4.11
C PHE A 271 2.11 -18.75 5.24
N PHE A 272 1.52 -17.57 5.02
CA PHE A 272 1.36 -16.54 6.06
C PHE A 272 0.25 -16.86 7.07
N ASN A 273 -0.68 -17.74 6.69
CA ASN A 273 -1.74 -18.21 7.57
C ASN A 273 -1.22 -19.17 8.66
N HIS A 274 -0.01 -19.70 8.51
CA HIS A 274 0.65 -20.53 9.53
C HIS A 274 1.26 -19.67 10.65
N PHE A 275 1.69 -18.43 10.35
CA PHE A 275 2.23 -17.48 11.33
C PHE A 275 1.13 -16.90 12.23
N SER A 276 -0.10 -16.80 11.72
CA SER A 276 -1.26 -16.30 12.46
C SER A 276 -1.92 -17.36 13.37
N ARG A 277 -1.45 -18.61 13.34
CA ARG A 277 -2.08 -19.73 14.07
C ARG A 277 -1.43 -20.03 15.43
N HIS A 278 -0.44 -19.25 15.86
CA HIS A 278 0.26 -19.44 17.14
C HIS A 278 -0.24 -18.57 18.30
N GLY A 279 -1.37 -17.87 18.15
CA GLY A 279 -1.88 -16.93 19.16
C GLY A 279 -3.38 -17.04 19.44
N SER A 280 -3.90 -18.23 19.74
CA SER A 280 -5.17 -18.40 20.47
C SER A 280 -5.43 -19.88 20.81
N ARG A 281 -4.66 -20.41 21.76
CA ARG A 281 -5.08 -21.56 22.59
C ARG A 281 -4.84 -21.16 24.04
N SER A 282 -5.82 -20.47 24.64
CA SER A 282 -5.91 -20.33 26.08
C SER A 282 -7.35 -20.59 26.54
N GLY A 283 -7.50 -21.72 27.24
CA GLY A 283 -8.35 -21.86 28.43
C GLY A 283 -9.82 -21.50 28.32
N GLY A 284 -10.65 -22.51 28.06
CA GLY A 284 -12.07 -22.52 28.39
C GLY A 284 -12.42 -23.78 29.16
N SER A 285 -11.82 -23.96 30.34
CA SER A 285 -12.21 -24.97 31.32
C SER A 285 -13.53 -24.54 31.96
N GLY A 286 -14.64 -25.09 31.52
CA GLY A 286 -15.96 -24.92 32.12
C GLY A 286 -16.48 -26.25 32.62
N ALA A 287 -16.35 -26.47 33.92
CA ALA A 287 -16.92 -27.60 34.65
C ALA A 287 -18.46 -27.61 34.51
N GLY A 288 -19.02 -28.77 34.19
CA GLY A 288 -20.44 -29.06 34.20
C GLY A 288 -20.68 -30.40 34.89
N THR A 289 -21.21 -30.32 36.08
CA THR A 289 -21.44 -31.36 37.09
C THR A 289 -22.29 -32.55 36.63
N LEU A 290 -21.91 -33.72 37.16
CA LEU A 290 -22.64 -34.97 37.34
C LEU A 290 -24.18 -34.93 37.20
N GLN A 291 -24.74 -35.91 36.48
CA GLN A 291 -25.82 -36.72 37.04
C GLN A 291 -25.81 -38.15 36.49
N SER A 292 -25.64 -39.08 37.43
CA SER A 292 -25.84 -40.51 37.28
C SER A 292 -27.34 -40.80 37.26
N THR A 293 -27.81 -41.62 36.32
CA THR A 293 -28.95 -42.51 36.56
C THR A 293 -28.79 -43.77 35.71
N ALA A 294 -28.57 -44.89 36.40
CA ALA A 294 -28.66 -46.23 35.86
C ALA A 294 -30.13 -46.63 35.68
N ASN A 295 -30.46 -47.40 34.63
CA ASN A 295 -31.16 -48.69 34.71
C ASN A 295 -31.64 -49.21 33.34
N GLY A 296 -31.63 -50.54 33.22
CA GLY A 296 -32.45 -51.33 32.29
C GLY A 296 -31.69 -51.82 31.05
N LEU A 297 -31.00 -52.95 31.10
CA LEU A 297 -31.48 -54.33 30.84
C LEU A 297 -31.75 -54.64 29.36
N GLN A 298 -31.36 -55.88 29.00
CA GLN A 298 -31.67 -56.63 27.76
C GLN A 298 -30.84 -56.27 26.52
N GLY A 299 -30.04 -57.15 25.91
CA GLY A 299 -29.78 -58.58 26.06
C GLY A 299 -29.23 -59.09 24.72
N ARG A 300 -28.29 -60.06 24.75
CA ARG A 300 -27.97 -61.09 23.71
C ARG A 300 -27.92 -60.62 22.22
N ARG A 301 -26.87 -60.87 21.43
CA ARG A 301 -26.26 -62.16 21.11
C ARG A 301 -25.15 -61.92 20.09
N ALA A 302 -24.10 -62.74 20.14
CA ALA A 302 -23.02 -62.80 19.16
C ALA A 302 -23.49 -63.44 17.84
N HIS A 303 -22.89 -63.00 16.71
CA HIS A 303 -22.49 -63.93 15.65
C HIS A 303 -21.33 -63.36 14.82
N ASN A 304 -20.34 -64.24 14.66
CA ASN A 304 -19.09 -64.11 13.90
C ASN A 304 -19.35 -64.50 12.43
N GLY A 305 -18.55 -63.99 11.47
CA GLY A 305 -18.55 -64.52 10.10
C GLY A 305 -18.12 -63.54 9.00
N ASP A 306 -16.80 -63.47 8.79
CA ASP A 306 -16.04 -63.56 7.53
C ASP A 306 -16.61 -63.14 6.14
N THR A 307 -15.66 -62.51 5.42
CA THR A 307 -15.29 -62.62 3.99
C THR A 307 -16.02 -61.84 2.88
N VAL A 308 -15.24 -60.92 2.29
CA VAL A 308 -14.84 -60.77 0.86
C VAL A 308 -15.95 -60.82 -0.21
N GLY A 309 -15.98 -59.82 -1.09
CA GLY A 309 -16.57 -60.02 -2.41
C GLY A 309 -16.76 -58.78 -3.27
N MET A 310 -15.89 -58.63 -4.25
CA MET A 310 -15.76 -57.52 -5.19
C MET A 310 -16.77 -57.56 -6.35
N SER A 311 -16.99 -56.38 -6.93
CA SER A 311 -17.22 -56.08 -8.35
C SER A 311 -18.61 -56.18 -9.01
N THR A 312 -18.92 -55.03 -9.65
CA THR A 312 -19.34 -54.84 -11.06
C THR A 312 -20.79 -54.95 -11.51
N LEU A 313 -21.17 -53.89 -12.25
CA LEU A 313 -22.01 -53.82 -13.46
C LEU A 313 -23.55 -53.90 -13.34
N ARG A 314 -24.21 -52.80 -13.71
CA ARG A 314 -25.19 -52.67 -14.82
C ARG A 314 -25.78 -51.25 -14.80
N SER A 315 -25.64 -50.45 -15.86
CA SER A 315 -26.36 -50.49 -17.15
C SER A 315 -27.79 -49.94 -17.08
N GLN A 316 -27.99 -48.85 -17.81
CA GLN A 316 -29.19 -48.42 -18.54
C GLN A 316 -30.49 -48.13 -17.78
N ARG A 317 -30.74 -46.83 -17.59
CA ARG A 317 -31.71 -46.03 -18.38
C ARG A 317 -32.95 -46.81 -18.86
N ASN A 318 -34.10 -46.60 -18.21
CA ASN A 318 -35.21 -45.87 -18.85
C ASN A 318 -36.27 -45.42 -17.83
N GLN A 319 -36.69 -44.13 -17.95
CA GLN A 319 -38.03 -43.54 -17.76
C GLN A 319 -38.90 -44.05 -16.57
N ARG A 320 -39.53 -43.24 -15.72
CA ARG A 320 -40.41 -42.10 -16.05
C ARG A 320 -41.03 -41.62 -14.72
N GLY A 321 -40.94 -40.32 -14.43
CA GLY A 321 -42.03 -39.52 -13.88
C GLY A 321 -42.41 -39.59 -12.38
N LYS A 322 -42.11 -38.46 -11.72
CA LYS A 322 -42.87 -37.77 -10.65
C LYS A 322 -42.90 -38.41 -9.25
N ASP A 323 -42.14 -37.81 -8.33
CA ASP A 323 -42.67 -36.99 -7.24
C ASP A 323 -41.49 -36.36 -6.45
N GLU A 324 -41.38 -35.03 -6.41
CA GLU A 324 -40.48 -34.31 -5.50
C GLU A 324 -41.28 -33.30 -4.68
N VAL A 325 -41.24 -33.51 -3.36
CA VAL A 325 -41.73 -32.64 -2.30
C VAL A 325 -40.53 -32.05 -1.55
N SER A 326 -40.44 -30.72 -1.61
CA SER A 326 -40.08 -29.72 -0.58
C SER A 326 -38.77 -29.75 0.23
N GLY A 327 -38.02 -28.62 0.12
CA GLY A 327 -37.13 -27.99 1.13
C GLY A 327 -35.64 -28.33 1.01
N ASP A 328 -34.65 -27.43 0.96
CA ASP A 328 -34.54 -25.97 1.11
C ASP A 328 -33.34 -25.49 0.26
N GLY A 329 -33.51 -24.45 -0.57
CA GLY A 329 -32.42 -23.93 -1.39
C GLY A 329 -32.70 -22.65 -2.20
N GLU A 330 -33.73 -21.90 -1.87
CA GLU A 330 -34.05 -20.64 -2.56
C GLU A 330 -33.12 -19.50 -2.13
N SER A 331 -32.16 -19.14 -3.00
CA SER A 331 -31.72 -17.73 -3.17
C SER A 331 -30.81 -17.48 -4.39
N GLN A 332 -30.69 -18.41 -5.35
CA GLN A 332 -29.93 -18.16 -6.58
C GLN A 332 -30.79 -18.02 -7.85
N LYS A 333 -32.10 -17.81 -7.72
CA LYS A 333 -33.02 -17.80 -8.87
C LYS A 333 -33.17 -16.48 -9.62
N TYR A 334 -32.35 -15.47 -9.31
CA TYR A 334 -32.24 -14.26 -10.12
C TYR A 334 -30.75 -14.02 -10.40
N ILE A 335 -30.40 -13.73 -11.66
CA ILE A 335 -29.03 -13.59 -12.23
C ILE A 335 -28.50 -14.85 -12.93
N LEU A 336 -29.32 -15.50 -13.77
CA LEU A 336 -28.79 -16.10 -15.01
C LEU A 336 -29.81 -15.82 -16.13
N LYS A 337 -29.49 -14.87 -17.01
CA LYS A 337 -30.14 -14.76 -18.32
C LYS A 337 -29.54 -15.87 -19.18
N GLU A 338 -30.24 -17.00 -19.31
CA GLU A 338 -29.88 -17.97 -20.35
C GLU A 338 -30.17 -17.33 -21.71
N THR A 339 -29.11 -17.09 -22.47
CA THR A 339 -29.23 -16.71 -23.88
C THR A 339 -29.12 -18.00 -24.68
N GLN A 340 -30.25 -18.52 -25.18
CA GLN A 340 -30.22 -19.61 -26.14
C GLN A 340 -29.71 -19.07 -27.47
N VAL A 341 -28.52 -19.51 -27.88
CA VAL A 341 -27.98 -19.26 -29.22
C VAL A 341 -28.19 -20.54 -30.03
N SER A 342 -29.20 -20.56 -30.89
CA SER A 342 -29.34 -21.62 -31.90
C SER A 342 -28.50 -21.24 -33.13
N VAL A 343 -27.40 -21.95 -33.35
CA VAL A 343 -26.62 -21.83 -34.60
C VAL A 343 -27.13 -22.91 -35.55
N THR A 344 -27.94 -22.52 -36.53
CA THR A 344 -28.28 -23.37 -37.67
C THR A 344 -27.23 -23.15 -38.75
N ALA A 345 -26.31 -24.11 -38.91
CA ALA A 345 -25.42 -24.16 -40.06
C ALA A 345 -26.11 -24.97 -41.16
N GLU A 346 -26.57 -24.29 -42.21
CA GLU A 346 -26.96 -24.97 -43.45
C GLU A 346 -25.69 -25.29 -44.26
N ALA A 347 -25.45 -26.57 -44.51
CA ALA A 347 -24.39 -27.01 -45.40
C ALA A 347 -24.86 -26.81 -46.85
N TYR A 348 -24.35 -25.77 -47.51
CA TYR A 348 -24.61 -25.56 -48.93
C TYR A 348 -23.62 -26.36 -49.77
N SER A 349 -24.14 -27.35 -50.50
CA SER A 349 -23.42 -28.06 -51.56
C SER A 349 -23.60 -27.28 -52.86
N GLY A 350 -22.54 -26.68 -53.36
CA GLY A 350 -22.55 -26.02 -54.67
C GLY A 350 -21.36 -25.08 -54.84
N GLY A 351 -20.43 -25.46 -55.71
CA GLY A 351 -19.32 -24.60 -56.09
C GLY A 351 -19.82 -23.37 -56.83
N ASP A 352 -19.35 -22.19 -56.42
CA ASP A 352 -18.72 -21.20 -57.30
C ASP A 352 -18.35 -19.95 -56.50
N ALA A 353 -17.32 -19.26 -57.01
CA ALA A 353 -16.56 -18.23 -56.33
C ALA A 353 -17.27 -16.84 -56.29
N TRP A 354 -16.96 -16.08 -55.22
CA TRP A 354 -17.15 -14.64 -55.03
C TRP A 354 -18.58 -14.08 -54.83
N ARG A 355 -19.00 -13.83 -53.57
CA ARG A 355 -19.44 -12.49 -53.05
C ARG A 355 -20.13 -12.53 -51.68
N ARG A 356 -19.75 -11.52 -50.88
CA ARG A 356 -20.52 -10.76 -49.85
C ARG A 356 -20.75 -11.38 -48.46
N GLN A 357 -20.09 -10.75 -47.48
CA GLN A 357 -20.59 -10.57 -46.11
C GLN A 357 -22.07 -10.15 -46.14
N GLN A 358 -22.92 -10.88 -45.42
CA GLN A 358 -24.20 -10.37 -44.95
C GLN A 358 -24.22 -10.36 -43.43
N THR A 359 -24.48 -9.18 -42.90
CA THR A 359 -24.69 -8.85 -41.50
C THR A 359 -25.95 -9.53 -40.97
N LEU A 360 -25.84 -10.35 -39.93
CA LEU A 360 -26.99 -10.83 -39.18
C LEU A 360 -27.53 -9.69 -38.32
N GLY A 361 -28.70 -9.18 -38.70
CA GLY A 361 -29.46 -8.21 -37.90
C GLY A 361 -30.07 -8.85 -36.66
N TRP A 362 -29.99 -8.14 -35.54
CA TRP A 362 -30.66 -8.51 -34.29
C TRP A 362 -32.14 -8.09 -34.33
N THR A 363 -33.05 -9.03 -34.13
CA THR A 363 -34.48 -8.75 -33.85
C THR A 363 -34.80 -9.16 -32.41
N ASN A 364 -35.06 -8.17 -31.55
CA ASN A 364 -35.59 -8.41 -30.20
C ASN A 364 -37.10 -8.66 -30.30
N SER A 365 -37.56 -9.85 -29.92
CA SER A 365 -38.97 -10.09 -29.60
C SER A 365 -39.15 -9.98 -28.09
N GLU A 366 -39.60 -8.81 -27.63
CA GLU A 366 -40.18 -8.66 -26.28
C GLU A 366 -41.65 -9.08 -26.36
N ASN A 367 -41.98 -10.26 -25.84
CA ASN A 367 -43.35 -10.62 -25.53
C ASN A 367 -43.70 -10.04 -24.15
N SER A 368 -44.56 -9.03 -24.16
CA SER A 368 -45.32 -8.57 -23.00
C SER A 368 -46.68 -9.25 -22.98
N GLU A 369 -46.89 -10.15 -22.02
CA GLU A 369 -48.21 -10.46 -21.44
C GLU A 369 -48.13 -10.30 -19.92
#